data_AF-A0A1V1P0T2-F1
#
_entry.id   AF-A0A1V1P0T2-F1
#
_cell.length_a   1.000
_cell.length_b   1.000
_cell.length_c   1.000
_cell.angle_alpha   90.00
_cell.angle_beta   90.00
_cell.angle_gamma   90.00
#
_symmetry.space_group_name_H-M   'P 1'
#
loop_
_entity.id
_entity.type
_entity.pdbx_description
1 polymer ?
#
loop_
_entity_poly.entity_id
_entity_poly.type
_entity_poly.pdbx_seq_one_letter_code
_entity_poly.pdbx_strand_id
1 'polypeptide(L)'
;MILPVWGYCRFFSRIMTKNESIKCQETLNNMSQNTFENHLAKVSKKDIQNYLATMTEPCYESTLLHIAFPEMNIIKSSTLELYQHHFVLFHLLYQLQEMYAQKNQYLRIHFMRTCLIDYPETGYCRHFDDTYSQFCNEICEQESLYCEFHRRLIGETELDSLSMRYFYQDTSNYYKLDEKTAELFVKGTWEILSNYDLYKKALKF
;
A
#
# COMPACT_ATOMS: atom_id res chain seq x y z
N MET A 1 27.91 3.92 42.22
CA MET A 1 28.40 4.93 41.26
C MET A 1 29.44 4.22 40.41
N ILE A 2 29.24 4.13 39.07
CA ILE A 2 30.07 3.56 37.97
C ILE A 2 29.14 2.83 36.96
N LEU A 3 29.19 3.21 35.67
CA LEU A 3 28.75 2.47 34.46
C LEU A 3 29.80 1.37 34.12
N PRO A 4 29.52 0.24 33.39
CA PRO A 4 29.04 0.27 31.99
C PRO A 4 28.29 -0.99 31.41
N VAL A 5 27.62 -0.76 30.27
CA VAL A 5 27.58 -1.50 28.98
C VAL A 5 27.91 -3.03 28.91
N TRP A 6 26.95 -3.79 28.33
CA TRP A 6 27.00 -5.10 27.61
C TRP A 6 27.34 -6.41 28.37
N GLY A 7 26.47 -7.42 28.19
CA GLY A 7 26.72 -8.82 28.56
C GLY A 7 25.63 -9.78 28.09
N TYR A 8 25.94 -10.58 27.07
CA TYR A 8 25.15 -11.67 26.49
C TYR A 8 24.72 -12.76 27.49
N CYS A 9 23.56 -13.38 27.27
CA CYS A 9 23.33 -14.79 27.62
C CYS A 9 22.46 -15.50 26.57
N ARG A 10 23.12 -16.25 25.68
CA ARG A 10 22.58 -17.44 25.00
C ARG A 10 22.41 -18.53 26.05
N PHE A 11 21.32 -19.30 26.02
CA PHE A 11 21.36 -20.76 26.21
C PHE A 11 19.98 -21.38 25.90
N PHE A 12 19.79 -21.80 24.64
CA PHE A 12 19.22 -23.12 24.29
C PHE A 12 19.56 -23.37 22.82
N SER A 13 20.70 -24.01 22.59
CA SER A 13 21.08 -24.60 21.31
C SER A 13 20.81 -26.10 21.43
N ARG A 14 19.82 -26.60 20.69
CA ARG A 14 19.78 -28.01 20.31
C ARG A 14 20.28 -28.06 18.87
N ILE A 15 21.29 -28.88 18.65
CA ILE A 15 22.07 -28.98 17.41
C ILE A 15 21.13 -29.35 16.27
N MET A 16 20.81 -28.38 15.42
CA MET A 16 20.45 -28.60 14.02
C MET A 16 21.73 -28.36 13.23
N THR A 17 22.09 -29.31 12.38
CA THR A 17 23.23 -29.15 11.47
C THR A 17 23.01 -27.93 10.56
N LYS A 18 24.09 -27.32 10.07
CA LYS A 18 24.04 -26.13 9.19
C LYS A 18 23.13 -26.34 7.96
N ASN A 19 22.96 -27.59 7.52
CA ASN A 19 22.05 -27.96 6.43
C ASN A 19 20.57 -28.04 6.84
N GLU A 20 20.26 -28.30 8.12
CA GLU A 20 18.89 -28.34 8.65
C GLU A 20 18.36 -26.94 8.98
N SER A 21 19.22 -26.00 9.40
CA SER A 21 18.80 -24.60 9.57
C SER A 21 18.51 -23.90 8.24
N ILE A 22 19.30 -24.20 7.20
CA ILE A 22 19.09 -23.69 5.84
C ILE A 22 17.78 -24.28 5.26
N LYS A 23 17.55 -25.59 5.40
CA LYS A 23 16.28 -26.20 4.99
C LYS A 23 15.07 -25.67 5.74
N CYS A 24 15.15 -25.44 7.06
CA CYS A 24 14.04 -24.83 7.82
C CYS A 24 13.76 -23.38 7.38
N GLN A 25 14.78 -22.58 7.09
CA GLN A 25 14.61 -21.21 6.58
C GLN A 25 14.08 -21.20 5.14
N GLU A 26 14.54 -22.11 4.27
CA GLU A 26 14.00 -22.29 2.92
C GLU A 26 12.56 -22.81 2.94
N THR A 27 12.19 -23.67 3.88
CA THR A 27 10.82 -24.19 4.01
C THR A 27 9.87 -23.14 4.60
N LEU A 28 10.33 -22.33 5.57
CA LEU A 28 9.55 -21.19 6.09
C LEU A 28 9.39 -20.09 5.05
N ASN A 29 10.40 -19.82 4.22
CA ASN A 29 10.31 -18.89 3.09
C ASN A 29 9.40 -19.43 1.96
N ASN A 30 9.43 -20.74 1.67
CA ASN A 30 8.53 -21.36 0.69
C ASN A 30 7.07 -21.45 1.20
N MET A 31 6.86 -21.61 2.50
CA MET A 31 5.52 -21.56 3.10
C MET A 31 4.96 -20.14 3.14
N SER A 32 5.81 -19.12 3.40
CA SER A 32 5.39 -17.73 3.40
C SER A 32 5.08 -17.22 1.99
N GLN A 33 5.96 -17.43 1.00
CA GLN A 33 5.73 -17.00 -0.40
C GLN A 33 4.45 -17.56 -1.02
N ASN A 34 4.07 -18.78 -0.64
CA ASN A 34 2.80 -19.36 -1.08
C ASN A 34 1.58 -18.58 -0.57
N THR A 35 1.67 -17.86 0.55
CA THR A 35 0.50 -17.25 1.19
C THR A 35 0.04 -16.00 0.44
N PHE A 36 0.96 -15.10 0.03
CA PHE A 36 0.59 -13.93 -0.77
C PHE A 36 0.00 -14.34 -2.12
N GLU A 37 0.67 -15.24 -2.85
CA GLU A 37 0.18 -15.70 -4.15
C GLU A 37 -1.15 -16.44 -4.04
N ASN A 38 -1.36 -17.22 -2.97
CA ASN A 38 -2.65 -17.85 -2.70
C ASN A 38 -3.74 -16.82 -2.40
N HIS A 39 -3.43 -15.73 -1.67
CA HIS A 39 -4.40 -14.66 -1.44
C HIS A 39 -4.70 -13.91 -2.73
N LEU A 40 -3.68 -13.56 -3.52
CA LEU A 40 -3.82 -12.88 -4.79
C LEU A 40 -4.62 -13.71 -5.80
N ALA A 41 -4.37 -15.02 -5.88
CA ALA A 41 -5.08 -15.94 -6.77
C ALA A 41 -6.57 -16.10 -6.42
N LYS A 42 -6.96 -15.84 -5.17
CA LYS A 42 -8.37 -15.84 -4.75
C LYS A 42 -9.10 -14.56 -5.14
N VAL A 43 -8.37 -13.47 -5.42
CA VAL A 43 -8.99 -12.19 -5.79
C VAL A 43 -9.45 -12.23 -7.24
N SER A 44 -10.73 -11.96 -7.46
CA SER A 44 -11.24 -11.73 -8.81
C SER A 44 -10.90 -10.32 -9.28
N LYS A 45 -9.75 -10.19 -9.97
CA LYS A 45 -9.35 -8.93 -10.63
C LYS A 45 -10.46 -8.38 -11.54
N LYS A 46 -11.16 -9.27 -12.25
CA LYS A 46 -12.25 -8.91 -13.16
C LYS A 46 -13.42 -8.26 -12.43
N ASP A 47 -13.81 -8.78 -11.26
CA ASP A 47 -14.96 -8.23 -10.53
C ASP A 47 -14.65 -6.86 -9.95
N ILE A 48 -13.41 -6.64 -9.48
CA ILE A 48 -12.93 -5.31 -9.08
C ILE A 48 -12.96 -4.35 -10.26
N GLN A 49 -12.45 -4.75 -11.42
CA GLN A 49 -12.45 -3.92 -12.63
C GLN A 49 -13.88 -3.56 -13.07
N ASN A 50 -14.80 -4.53 -13.04
CA ASN A 50 -16.21 -4.31 -13.37
C ASN A 50 -16.84 -3.30 -12.40
N TYR A 51 -16.62 -3.47 -11.09
CA TYR A 51 -17.12 -2.54 -10.09
C TYR A 51 -16.59 -1.12 -10.30
N LEU A 52 -15.26 -0.98 -10.45
CA LEU A 52 -14.61 0.31 -10.70
C LEU A 52 -15.12 0.99 -11.98
N ALA A 53 -15.47 0.23 -13.02
CA ALA A 53 -16.01 0.79 -14.26
C ALA A 53 -17.46 1.27 -14.14
N THR A 54 -18.20 0.78 -13.14
CA THR A 54 -19.62 1.11 -12.94
C THR A 54 -19.86 2.12 -11.82
N MET A 55 -18.83 2.47 -11.06
CA MET A 55 -18.97 3.37 -9.92
C MET A 55 -19.28 4.79 -10.37
N THR A 56 -20.17 5.47 -9.65
CA THR A 56 -20.51 6.89 -9.87
C THR A 56 -19.97 7.80 -8.78
N GLU A 57 -19.53 7.23 -7.66
CA GLU A 57 -19.04 7.94 -6.48
C GLU A 57 -17.82 7.22 -5.89
N PRO A 58 -16.92 7.92 -5.17
CA PRO A 58 -15.82 7.28 -4.46
C PRO A 58 -16.31 6.23 -3.47
N CYS A 59 -15.55 5.14 -3.34
CA CYS A 59 -15.88 4.04 -2.45
C CYS A 59 -14.84 3.84 -1.33
N TYR A 60 -15.31 3.23 -0.25
CA TYR A 60 -14.48 2.79 0.85
C TYR A 60 -13.78 1.47 0.51
N GLU A 61 -12.58 1.28 1.07
CA GLU A 61 -11.82 0.04 0.99
C GLU A 61 -12.65 -1.18 1.38
N SER A 62 -13.46 -1.08 2.43
CA SER A 62 -14.31 -2.20 2.88
C SER A 62 -15.22 -2.72 1.76
N THR A 63 -15.67 -1.86 0.86
CA THR A 63 -16.50 -2.27 -0.30
C THR A 63 -15.69 -3.13 -1.25
N LEU A 64 -14.46 -2.70 -1.57
CA LEU A 64 -13.56 -3.43 -2.45
C LEU A 64 -13.05 -4.72 -1.80
N LEU A 65 -12.84 -4.75 -0.48
CA LEU A 65 -12.50 -5.97 0.25
C LEU A 65 -13.60 -7.02 0.16
N HIS A 66 -14.88 -6.65 0.27
CA HIS A 66 -15.99 -7.60 0.09
C HIS A 66 -16.06 -8.17 -1.33
N ILE A 67 -15.70 -7.36 -2.34
CA ILE A 67 -15.65 -7.82 -3.74
C ILE A 67 -14.45 -8.75 -3.95
N ALA A 68 -13.29 -8.38 -3.40
CA ALA A 68 -12.05 -9.14 -3.53
C ALA A 68 -12.07 -10.46 -2.74
N PHE A 69 -12.73 -10.46 -1.58
CA PHE A 69 -12.75 -11.55 -0.60
C PHE A 69 -14.18 -11.73 -0.02
N PRO A 70 -15.13 -12.28 -0.81
CA PRO A 70 -16.54 -12.37 -0.39
C PRO A 70 -16.77 -13.24 0.85
N GLU A 71 -15.89 -14.20 1.09
CA GLU A 71 -15.94 -15.10 2.25
C GLU A 71 -15.31 -14.50 3.51
N MET A 72 -14.67 -13.34 3.41
CA MET A 72 -13.99 -12.70 4.54
C MET A 72 -15.01 -12.10 5.50
N ASN A 73 -14.87 -12.43 6.79
CA ASN A 73 -15.64 -11.77 7.85
C ASN A 73 -14.78 -10.70 8.53
N ILE A 74 -14.84 -9.47 8.01
CA ILE A 74 -14.02 -8.33 8.48
C ILE A 74 -14.09 -8.14 10.01
N ILE A 75 -15.27 -8.38 10.62
CA ILE A 75 -15.48 -8.19 12.05
C ILE A 75 -14.74 -9.25 12.88
N LYS A 76 -14.60 -10.46 12.35
CA LYS A 76 -13.97 -11.59 13.04
C LYS A 76 -12.51 -11.80 12.63
N SER A 77 -12.04 -11.12 11.59
CA SER A 77 -10.66 -11.22 11.13
C SER A 77 -9.68 -10.72 12.18
N SER A 78 -8.53 -11.39 12.27
CA SER A 78 -7.41 -10.84 13.06
C SER A 78 -6.86 -9.58 12.39
N THR A 79 -6.07 -8.81 13.14
CA THR A 79 -5.50 -7.58 12.58
C THR A 79 -4.48 -7.89 11.49
N LEU A 80 -3.71 -8.98 11.67
CA LEU A 80 -2.79 -9.47 10.64
C LEU A 80 -3.54 -9.92 9.37
N GLU A 81 -4.63 -10.67 9.53
CA GLU A 81 -5.44 -11.12 8.39
C GLU A 81 -6.01 -9.93 7.62
N LEU A 82 -6.58 -8.95 8.32
CA LEU A 82 -7.10 -7.73 7.71
C LEU A 82 -6.00 -6.95 6.97
N TYR A 83 -4.82 -6.81 7.59
CA TYR A 83 -3.67 -6.18 6.94
C TYR A 83 -3.24 -6.93 5.65
N GLN A 84 -3.21 -8.26 5.69
CA GLN A 84 -2.84 -9.06 4.54
C GLN A 84 -3.82 -8.90 3.37
N HIS A 85 -5.12 -8.92 3.66
CA HIS A 85 -6.14 -8.66 2.64
C HIS A 85 -6.06 -7.23 2.08
N HIS A 86 -5.88 -6.24 2.96
CA HIS A 86 -5.63 -4.85 2.60
C HIS A 86 -4.42 -4.72 1.66
N PHE A 87 -3.30 -5.36 2.01
CA PHE A 87 -2.08 -5.31 1.20
C PHE A 87 -2.31 -5.90 -0.20
N VAL A 88 -2.94 -7.07 -0.28
CA VAL A 88 -3.25 -7.73 -1.57
C VAL A 88 -4.17 -6.87 -2.43
N LEU A 89 -5.20 -6.28 -1.82
CA LEU A 89 -6.12 -5.38 -2.52
C LEU A 89 -5.37 -4.16 -3.09
N PHE A 90 -4.58 -3.47 -2.27
CA PHE A 90 -3.85 -2.27 -2.71
C PHE A 90 -2.77 -2.60 -3.74
N HIS A 91 -2.06 -3.73 -3.59
CA HIS A 91 -1.14 -4.25 -4.61
C HIS A 91 -1.83 -4.35 -5.97
N LEU A 92 -3.01 -4.99 -6.00
CA LEU A 92 -3.79 -5.14 -7.21
C LEU A 92 -4.31 -3.81 -7.76
N LEU A 93 -4.78 -2.90 -6.90
CA LEU A 93 -5.24 -1.57 -7.32
C LEU A 93 -4.10 -0.76 -7.97
N TYR A 94 -2.88 -0.80 -7.43
CA TYR A 94 -1.73 -0.12 -8.05
C TYR A 94 -1.32 -0.74 -9.39
N GLN A 95 -1.50 -2.05 -9.58
CA GLN A 95 -1.36 -2.66 -10.92
C GLN A 95 -2.44 -2.18 -11.90
N LEU A 96 -3.68 -2.05 -11.41
CA LEU A 96 -4.80 -1.54 -12.22
C LEU A 96 -4.63 -0.07 -12.57
N GLN A 97 -4.04 0.75 -11.69
CA GLN A 97 -3.82 2.17 -11.92
C GLN A 97 -3.01 2.44 -13.20
N GLU A 98 -1.96 1.66 -13.45
CA GLU A 98 -1.16 1.78 -14.67
C GLU A 98 -1.95 1.43 -15.93
N MET A 99 -2.75 0.36 -15.86
CA MET A 99 -3.64 -0.04 -16.96
C MET A 99 -4.72 1.02 -17.25
N TYR A 100 -5.30 1.65 -16.21
CA TYR A 100 -6.28 2.72 -16.40
C TYR A 100 -5.63 4.00 -16.95
N ALA A 101 -4.40 4.31 -16.54
CA ALA A 101 -3.67 5.45 -17.08
C ALA A 101 -3.47 5.35 -18.60
N GLN A 102 -3.21 4.12 -19.12
CA GLN A 102 -3.12 3.85 -20.56
C GLN A 102 -4.45 4.10 -21.32
N LYS A 103 -5.58 4.13 -20.61
CA LYS A 103 -6.91 4.42 -21.16
C LYS A 103 -7.33 5.88 -20.94
N ASN A 104 -6.40 6.75 -20.55
CA ASN A 104 -6.66 8.13 -20.14
C ASN A 104 -7.66 8.23 -18.96
N GLN A 105 -7.57 7.28 -18.02
CA GLN A 105 -8.35 7.29 -16.78
C GLN A 105 -7.42 7.30 -15.57
N TYR A 106 -7.82 8.03 -14.54
CA TYR A 106 -7.13 8.14 -13.26
C TYR A 106 -7.84 7.31 -12.20
N LEU A 107 -7.16 6.27 -11.73
CA LEU A 107 -7.56 5.52 -10.55
C LEU A 107 -6.89 6.14 -9.32
N ARG A 108 -7.67 6.84 -8.50
CA ARG A 108 -7.24 7.27 -7.17
C ARG A 108 -7.40 6.10 -6.21
N ILE A 109 -6.33 5.77 -5.49
CA ILE A 109 -6.31 4.69 -4.50
C ILE A 109 -6.25 5.33 -3.11
N HIS A 110 -7.33 5.18 -2.34
CA HIS A 110 -7.43 5.72 -0.99
C HIS A 110 -8.45 4.91 -0.17
N PHE A 111 -8.17 4.65 1.11
CA PHE A 111 -8.99 3.77 1.95
C PHE A 111 -10.45 4.25 2.15
N MET A 112 -10.71 5.56 2.05
CA MET A 112 -12.09 6.12 2.13
C MET A 112 -12.67 6.61 0.80
N ARG A 113 -11.86 6.79 -0.23
CA ARG A 113 -12.24 7.58 -1.40
C ARG A 113 -11.58 7.07 -2.67
N THR A 114 -11.49 5.75 -2.82
CA THR A 114 -11.01 5.16 -4.06
C THR A 114 -12.02 5.49 -5.16
N CYS A 115 -11.56 6.01 -6.30
CA CYS A 115 -12.43 6.37 -7.42
C CYS A 115 -11.70 6.24 -8.76
N LEU A 116 -12.45 5.96 -9.81
CA LEU A 116 -11.97 5.95 -11.20
C LEU A 116 -12.65 7.10 -11.95
N ILE A 117 -11.85 8.01 -12.48
CA ILE A 117 -12.34 9.18 -13.23
C ILE A 117 -11.52 9.38 -14.51
N ASP A 118 -12.08 10.03 -15.51
CA ASP A 118 -11.32 10.34 -16.73
C ASP A 118 -10.34 11.49 -16.47
N TYR A 119 -9.14 11.39 -17.06
CA TYR A 119 -8.23 12.54 -17.04
C TYR A 119 -8.86 13.71 -17.82
N PRO A 120 -8.55 14.95 -17.43
CA PRO A 120 -8.95 16.13 -18.19
C PRO A 120 -8.47 16.06 -19.64
N GLU A 121 -9.24 16.67 -20.53
CA GLU A 121 -8.84 16.89 -21.92
C GLU A 121 -7.50 17.64 -21.99
N THR A 122 -6.81 17.50 -23.12
CA THR A 122 -5.55 18.22 -23.36
C THR A 122 -5.79 19.73 -23.26
N GLY A 123 -4.90 20.42 -22.53
CA GLY A 123 -5.03 21.85 -22.26
C GLY A 123 -5.73 22.18 -20.94
N TYR A 124 -6.12 21.18 -20.15
CA TYR A 124 -6.66 21.36 -18.80
C TYR A 124 -5.75 20.77 -17.72
N CYS A 125 -5.76 21.40 -16.54
CA CYS A 125 -4.90 21.03 -15.43
C CYS A 125 -5.28 19.67 -14.83
N ARG A 126 -4.29 18.77 -14.77
CA ARG A 126 -4.39 17.41 -14.23
C ARG A 126 -4.04 17.29 -12.75
N HIS A 127 -3.87 18.40 -12.03
CA HIS A 127 -3.74 18.33 -10.58
C HIS A 127 -5.04 17.82 -9.98
N PHE A 128 -4.95 16.77 -9.18
CA PHE A 128 -6.11 16.15 -8.54
C PHE A 128 -6.26 16.67 -7.11
N ASP A 129 -7.40 17.26 -6.81
CA ASP A 129 -7.72 17.75 -5.47
C ASP A 129 -8.34 16.62 -4.65
N ASP A 130 -7.62 16.18 -3.61
CA ASP A 130 -8.04 15.10 -2.73
C ASP A 130 -9.31 15.41 -1.91
N THR A 131 -9.53 16.69 -1.60
CA THR A 131 -10.66 17.17 -0.78
C THR A 131 -11.96 17.02 -1.55
N TYR A 132 -11.97 17.49 -2.80
CA TYR A 132 -13.15 17.48 -3.66
C TYR A 132 -13.22 16.24 -4.57
N SER A 133 -12.14 15.46 -4.63
CA SER A 133 -12.03 14.26 -5.47
C SER A 133 -12.27 14.55 -6.95
N GLN A 134 -11.70 15.65 -7.43
CA GLN A 134 -11.83 16.13 -8.82
C GLN A 134 -10.53 16.75 -9.32
N PHE A 135 -10.38 16.83 -10.63
CA PHE A 135 -9.28 17.57 -11.22
C PHE A 135 -9.51 19.08 -11.15
N CYS A 136 -8.42 19.82 -11.05
CA CYS A 136 -8.42 21.29 -11.05
C CYS A 136 -9.11 21.86 -12.29
N ASN A 137 -8.90 21.26 -13.48
CA ASN A 137 -9.55 21.65 -14.73
C ASN A 137 -9.38 23.15 -15.12
N GLU A 138 -8.40 23.84 -14.54
CA GLU A 138 -8.02 25.19 -15.00
C GLU A 138 -7.34 25.09 -16.37
N ILE A 139 -7.51 26.11 -17.20
CA ILE A 139 -6.90 26.14 -18.53
C ILE A 139 -5.38 26.24 -18.40
N CYS A 140 -4.67 25.40 -19.14
CA CYS A 140 -3.23 25.36 -19.23
C CYS A 140 -2.74 26.02 -20.52
N GLU A 141 -1.50 26.56 -20.46
CA GLU A 141 -0.73 26.87 -21.67
C GLU A 141 -0.54 25.59 -22.52
N GLN A 142 -0.40 25.77 -23.84
CA GLN A 142 -0.26 24.65 -24.77
C GLN A 142 0.82 23.66 -24.30
N GLU A 143 0.48 22.36 -24.33
CA GLU A 143 1.31 21.22 -23.90
C GLU A 143 1.57 21.06 -22.39
N SER A 144 1.14 21.99 -21.54
CA SER A 144 1.30 21.83 -20.09
C SER A 144 0.20 20.96 -19.47
N LEU A 145 0.59 20.03 -18.60
CA LEU A 145 -0.34 19.21 -17.81
C LEU A 145 -0.86 19.94 -16.55
N TYR A 146 -0.22 21.04 -16.16
CA TYR A 146 -0.52 21.75 -14.92
C TYR A 146 -0.66 23.25 -15.16
N CYS A 147 -1.66 23.87 -14.53
CA CYS A 147 -1.84 25.33 -14.57
C CYS A 147 -0.68 26.03 -13.86
N GLU A 148 -0.55 27.34 -14.05
CA GLU A 148 0.54 28.14 -13.46
C GLU A 148 0.67 27.93 -11.94
N PHE A 149 -0.48 27.85 -11.24
CA PHE A 149 -0.51 27.62 -9.80
C PHE A 149 0.05 26.24 -9.43
N HIS A 150 -0.51 25.16 -9.97
CA HIS A 150 -0.08 23.81 -9.61
C HIS A 150 1.31 23.45 -10.15
N ARG A 151 1.76 24.08 -11.24
CA ARG A 151 3.13 23.92 -11.76
C ARG A 151 4.20 24.32 -10.73
N ARG A 152 3.89 25.30 -9.87
CA ARG A 152 4.79 25.77 -8.79
C ARG A 152 4.83 24.84 -7.58
N LEU A 153 3.88 23.92 -7.47
CA LEU A 153 3.75 22.97 -6.35
C LEU A 153 4.29 21.58 -6.69
N ILE A 154 4.70 21.36 -7.95
CA ILE A 154 5.27 20.08 -8.38
C ILE A 154 6.55 19.80 -7.61
N GLY A 155 6.59 18.62 -6.97
CA GLY A 155 7.73 18.13 -6.19
C GLY A 155 7.49 18.02 -4.69
N GLU A 156 6.46 18.67 -4.14
CA GLU A 156 6.17 18.59 -2.70
C GLU A 156 5.48 17.29 -2.29
N THR A 157 4.60 16.74 -3.14
CA THR A 157 3.75 15.57 -2.79
C THR A 157 4.01 14.32 -3.64
N GLU A 158 4.79 14.44 -4.72
CA GLU A 158 5.04 13.31 -5.63
C GLU A 158 5.80 12.17 -4.93
N LEU A 159 6.75 12.50 -4.05
CA LEU A 159 7.55 11.51 -3.32
C LEU A 159 6.68 10.64 -2.39
N ASP A 160 5.71 11.23 -1.72
CA ASP A 160 4.82 10.51 -0.80
C ASP A 160 3.94 9.53 -1.59
N SER A 161 3.34 9.98 -2.69
CA SER A 161 2.51 9.12 -3.54
C SER A 161 3.29 7.95 -4.16
N LEU A 162 4.54 8.19 -4.54
CA LEU A 162 5.46 7.16 -5.04
C LEU A 162 5.83 6.17 -3.93
N SER A 163 6.06 6.65 -2.70
CA SER A 163 6.42 5.79 -1.57
C SER A 163 5.32 4.76 -1.26
N MET A 164 4.05 5.17 -1.30
CA MET A 164 2.89 4.31 -1.11
C MET A 164 2.83 3.21 -2.17
N ARG A 165 2.94 3.60 -3.45
CA ARG A 165 2.92 2.66 -4.57
C ARG A 165 4.04 1.62 -4.44
N TYR A 166 5.27 2.06 -4.16
CA TYR A 166 6.40 1.15 -4.00
C TYR A 166 6.21 0.21 -2.81
N PHE A 167 5.62 0.69 -1.71
CA PHE A 167 5.31 -0.15 -0.55
C PHE A 167 4.44 -1.35 -0.94
N TYR A 168 3.33 -1.12 -1.65
CA TYR A 168 2.44 -2.24 -2.02
C TYR A 168 2.96 -3.06 -3.21
N GLN A 169 3.82 -2.52 -4.06
CA GLN A 169 4.40 -3.27 -5.18
C GLN A 169 5.54 -4.20 -4.75
N ASP A 170 6.22 -3.92 -3.63
CA ASP A 170 7.23 -4.83 -3.05
C ASP A 170 6.55 -5.87 -2.15
N THR A 171 6.38 -7.09 -2.68
CA THR A 171 5.75 -8.21 -1.98
C THR A 171 6.48 -8.64 -0.72
N SER A 172 7.74 -8.23 -0.50
CA SER A 172 8.41 -8.48 0.78
C SER A 172 7.72 -7.74 1.93
N ASN A 173 7.07 -6.59 1.67
CA ASN A 173 6.37 -5.80 2.69
C ASN A 173 5.18 -6.54 3.29
N TYR A 174 4.52 -7.41 2.51
CA TYR A 174 3.43 -8.27 2.99
C TYR A 174 3.83 -9.12 4.20
N TYR A 175 5.09 -9.54 4.29
CA TYR A 175 5.62 -10.40 5.35
C TYR A 175 6.29 -9.63 6.50
N LYS A 176 6.43 -8.30 6.39
CA LYS A 176 7.17 -7.50 7.38
C LYS A 176 6.40 -7.26 8.67
N LEU A 177 5.08 -7.48 8.67
CA LEU A 177 4.24 -7.25 9.84
C LEU A 177 3.85 -8.58 10.51
N ASP A 178 3.96 -8.57 11.83
CA ASP A 178 3.33 -9.51 12.76
C ASP A 178 2.03 -8.91 13.31
N GLU A 179 1.26 -9.67 14.11
CA GLU A 179 -0.03 -9.20 14.66
C GLU A 179 0.09 -7.86 15.42
N LYS A 180 1.18 -7.66 16.17
CA LYS A 180 1.41 -6.45 16.98
C LYS A 180 1.72 -5.24 16.11
N THR A 181 2.55 -5.42 15.08
CA THR A 181 2.94 -4.34 14.16
C THR A 181 1.85 -4.04 13.14
N ALA A 182 1.05 -5.03 12.74
CA ALA A 182 -0.19 -4.85 11.99
C ALA A 182 -1.21 -4.03 12.79
N GLU A 183 -1.35 -4.29 14.09
CA GLU A 183 -2.23 -3.51 14.95
C GLU A 183 -1.82 -2.04 15.05
N LEU A 184 -0.51 -1.75 15.13
CA LEU A 184 0.00 -0.39 15.04
C LEU A 184 -0.33 0.24 13.68
N PHE A 185 -0.06 -0.48 12.59
CA PHE A 185 -0.36 -0.02 11.23
C PHE A 185 -1.84 0.37 11.07
N VAL A 186 -2.76 -0.53 11.46
CA VAL A 186 -4.21 -0.32 11.37
C VAL A 186 -4.70 0.79 12.30
N LYS A 187 -4.11 0.96 13.49
CA LYS A 187 -4.50 2.00 14.46
C LYS A 187 -4.02 3.42 14.14
N GLY A 188 -3.35 3.65 13.01
CA GLY A 188 -2.96 5.00 12.56
C GLY A 188 -1.46 5.24 12.40
N THR A 189 -0.64 4.18 12.34
CA THR A 189 0.82 4.31 12.23
C THR A 189 1.30 4.45 10.77
N TRP A 190 0.48 5.05 9.90
CA TRP A 190 0.93 5.40 8.54
C TRP A 190 1.98 6.50 8.57
N GLU A 191 1.83 7.50 9.46
CA GLU A 191 2.78 8.61 9.62
C GLU A 191 4.13 8.19 10.23
N ILE A 192 4.15 7.16 11.09
CA ILE A 192 5.39 6.73 11.75
C ILE A 192 6.19 5.77 10.87
N LEU A 193 5.51 4.96 10.03
CA LEU A 193 6.20 4.05 9.11
C LEU A 193 6.72 4.76 7.87
N SER A 194 6.01 5.77 7.34
CA SER A 194 6.52 6.62 6.25
C SER A 194 7.73 7.47 6.68
N ASN A 195 7.81 7.84 7.96
CA ASN A 195 8.89 8.65 8.52
C ASN A 195 9.85 7.85 9.43
N TYR A 196 9.82 6.52 9.42
CA TYR A 196 10.60 5.71 10.36
C TYR A 196 12.11 6.00 10.28
N ASP A 197 12.63 6.21 9.06
CA ASP A 197 14.02 6.58 8.84
C ASP A 197 14.35 8.04 9.24
N LEU A 198 13.36 8.94 9.22
CA LEU A 198 13.46 10.31 9.72
C LEU A 198 13.50 10.33 11.26
N TYR A 199 12.64 9.56 11.93
CA TYR A 199 12.63 9.43 13.39
C TYR A 199 13.88 8.73 13.93
N LYS A 200 14.38 7.71 13.22
CA LYS A 200 15.63 7.03 13.57
C LYS A 200 16.86 7.93 13.51
N LYS A 201 16.83 9.01 12.70
CA LYS A 201 17.86 10.03 12.66
C LYS A 201 17.72 11.06 13.80
N ALA A 202 16.49 11.43 14.16
CA ALA A 202 16.21 12.39 15.23
C ALA A 202 16.42 11.83 16.65
N LEU A 203 16.32 10.51 16.84
CA LEU A 203 16.48 9.84 18.14
C LEU A 203 17.91 9.37 18.44
N LYS A 204 18.88 9.70 17.58
CA LYS A 204 20.32 9.56 17.91
C LYS A 204 20.77 10.77 18.73
N PHE A 205 20.72 10.62 20.05
CA PHE A 205 21.63 11.31 20.97
C PHE A 205 22.88 10.45 21.20
#